data_AF-Q9CFQ9-F1
#
_entry.id   AF-Q9CFQ9-F1
#
_cell.length_a   1.000
_cell.length_b   1.000
_cell.length_c   1.000
_cell.angle_alpha   90.00
_cell.angle_beta   90.00
_cell.angle_gamma   90.00
#
_symmetry.space_group_name_H-M   'P 1'
#
loop_
_entity.id
_entity.type
_entity.pdbx_description
1 polymer ?
#
loop_
_entity_poly.entity_id
_entity_poly.type
_entity_poly.pdbx_seq_one_letter_code
_entity_poly.pdbx_strand_id
1 'polypeptide(L)'
;MTTEEIVQNYQIKLLKIIFKEIDNLMTKKENADINAHKLAENGKSVRTSAYWKSVGNAEFYIKEIYQKLSTLAEIDRLFHWSDHLHQEQLKFVSKYPKVMEKYRQTNIAGQ
;
A
#
# COMPACT_ATOMS: atom_id res chain seq x y z
N MET A 1 -15.41 -15.23 24.98
CA MET A 1 -15.39 -14.49 23.71
C MET A 1 -16.31 -13.30 23.86
N THR A 2 -15.74 -12.14 24.18
CA THR A 2 -16.46 -10.87 24.29
C THR A 2 -16.52 -10.17 22.93
N THR A 3 -17.38 -9.15 22.82
CA THR A 3 -17.45 -8.33 21.60
C THR A 3 -16.13 -7.62 21.31
N GLU A 4 -15.39 -7.17 22.32
CA GLU A 4 -14.07 -6.54 22.11
C GLU A 4 -13.06 -7.51 21.50
N GLU A 5 -13.01 -8.75 21.99
CA GLU A 5 -12.11 -9.79 21.47
C GLU A 5 -12.41 -10.12 20.01
N ILE A 6 -13.70 -10.09 19.63
CA ILE A 6 -14.12 -10.28 18.24
C ILE A 6 -13.63 -9.12 17.37
N VAL A 7 -13.91 -7.88 17.78
CA VAL A 7 -13.53 -6.67 17.03
C VAL A 7 -12.02 -6.60 16.84
N GLN A 8 -11.23 -6.84 17.89
CA GLN A 8 -9.76 -6.87 17.81
C GLN A 8 -9.26 -7.94 16.82
N ASN A 9 -9.80 -9.16 16.89
CA ASN A 9 -9.39 -10.24 15.98
C ASN A 9 -9.71 -9.91 14.52
N TYR A 10 -10.87 -9.33 14.23
CA TYR A 10 -11.22 -8.91 12.87
C TYR A 10 -10.37 -7.73 12.39
N GLN A 11 -10.08 -6.76 13.25
CA GLN A 11 -9.18 -5.64 12.95
C GLN A 11 -7.80 -6.15 12.50
N ILE A 12 -7.19 -7.08 13.24
CA ILE A 12 -5.87 -7.65 12.88
C ILE A 12 -5.93 -8.38 11.53
N LYS A 13 -7.01 -9.11 11.25
CA LYS A 13 -7.19 -9.77 9.94
C LYS A 13 -7.30 -8.76 8.80
N LEU A 14 -8.05 -7.68 9.01
CA LEU A 14 -8.17 -6.59 8.02
C LEU A 14 -6.82 -5.92 7.76
N LEU A 15 -6.04 -5.61 8.80
CA LEU A 15 -4.71 -5.04 8.64
C LEU A 15 -3.82 -5.96 7.80
N LYS A 16 -3.80 -7.28 8.08
CA LYS A 16 -3.02 -8.25 7.29
C LYS A 16 -3.38 -8.24 5.80
N ILE A 17 -4.67 -8.16 5.49
CA ILE A 17 -5.15 -8.09 4.10
C ILE A 17 -4.68 -6.80 3.44
N ILE A 18 -4.92 -5.65 4.08
CA ILE A 18 -4.58 -4.34 3.51
C ILE A 18 -3.08 -4.20 3.27
N PHE A 19 -2.24 -4.62 4.23
CA PHE A 19 -0.78 -4.59 4.06
C PHE A 19 -0.31 -5.42 2.87
N LYS A 20 -0.82 -6.64 2.74
CA LYS A 20 -0.49 -7.53 1.61
C LYS A 20 -0.92 -6.93 0.27
N GLU A 21 -2.09 -6.31 0.24
CA GLU A 21 -2.60 -5.67 -0.97
C GLU A 21 -1.77 -4.45 -1.39
N ILE A 22 -1.38 -3.60 -0.43
CA ILE A 22 -0.50 -2.45 -0.71
C ILE A 22 0.84 -2.93 -1.24
N ASP A 23 1.46 -3.93 -0.61
CA ASP A 23 2.75 -4.47 -1.06
C ASP A 23 2.71 -5.02 -2.49
N ASN A 24 1.64 -5.75 -2.82
CA ASN A 24 1.39 -6.24 -4.18
C ASN A 24 1.20 -5.09 -5.17
N LEU A 25 0.46 -4.04 -4.79
CA LEU A 25 0.26 -2.86 -5.63
C LEU A 25 1.56 -2.07 -5.84
N MET A 26 2.39 -1.93 -4.80
CA MET A 26 3.70 -1.28 -4.91
C MET A 26 4.59 -2.03 -5.92
N THR A 27 4.60 -3.37 -5.86
CA THR A 27 5.33 -4.21 -6.82
C THR A 27 4.79 -4.05 -8.24
N LYS A 28 3.45 -4.01 -8.41
CA LYS A 28 2.83 -3.80 -9.73
C LYS A 28 3.13 -2.41 -10.30
N LYS A 29 3.14 -1.38 -9.45
CA LYS A 29 3.49 -0.01 -9.81
C LYS A 29 4.94 0.10 -10.26
N GLU A 30 5.87 -0.49 -9.50
CA GLU A 30 7.29 -0.54 -9.84
C GLU A 30 7.52 -1.23 -11.20
N ASN A 31 6.86 -2.35 -11.46
CA ASN A 31 6.93 -3.02 -12.77
C ASN A 31 6.34 -2.17 -13.90
N ALA A 32 5.23 -1.47 -13.66
CA ALA A 32 4.62 -0.58 -14.65
C ALA A 32 5.57 0.60 -14.99
N ASP A 33 6.21 1.20 -13.99
CA ASP A 33 7.20 2.25 -14.20
C ASP A 33 8.41 1.76 -14.99
N ILE A 34 8.97 0.61 -14.63
CA ILE A 34 10.11 0.00 -15.34
C ILE A 34 9.76 -0.21 -16.82
N ASN A 35 8.54 -0.70 -17.10
CA ASN A 35 8.09 -0.92 -18.47
C ASN A 35 7.87 0.41 -19.23
N ALA A 36 7.30 1.41 -18.57
CA ALA A 36 7.15 2.75 -19.15
C ALA A 36 8.52 3.36 -19.47
N HIS A 37 9.50 3.25 -18.56
CA HIS A 37 10.86 3.74 -18.75
C HIS A 37 11.56 3.05 -19.93
N LYS A 38 11.53 1.72 -19.99
CA LYS A 38 12.10 0.94 -21.11
C LYS A 38 11.50 1.36 -22.45
N LEU A 39 10.19 1.62 -22.49
CA LEU A 39 9.51 2.09 -23.70
C LEU A 39 9.75 3.58 -23.98
N ALA A 40 10.25 4.35 -23.03
CA ALA A 40 10.61 5.76 -23.21
C ALA A 40 11.99 5.97 -23.83
N GLU A 41 12.89 4.98 -23.74
CA GLU A 41 14.26 5.05 -24.28
C GLU A 41 14.32 5.20 -25.81
N ASN A 42 13.23 4.90 -26.52
CA ASN A 42 13.11 5.10 -27.96
C ASN A 42 11.91 6.01 -28.30
N GLY A 43 12.16 7.08 -29.05
CA GLY A 43 11.13 8.06 -29.45
C GLY A 43 9.97 7.48 -30.29
N LYS A 44 10.12 6.28 -30.86
CA LYS A 44 9.02 5.56 -31.52
C LYS A 44 8.14 4.81 -30.53
N SER A 45 8.69 4.24 -29.46
CA SER A 45 7.95 3.41 -28.51
C SER A 45 7.07 4.22 -27.55
N VAL A 46 7.40 5.49 -27.27
CA VAL A 46 6.52 6.40 -26.50
C VAL A 46 5.17 6.67 -27.17
N ARG A 47 5.07 6.46 -28.49
CA ARG A 47 3.82 6.64 -29.25
C ARG A 47 2.96 5.38 -29.28
N THR A 48 3.39 4.29 -28.66
CA THR A 48 2.70 3.00 -28.69
C THR A 48 1.65 2.89 -27.60
N SER A 49 0.59 2.13 -27.86
CA SER A 49 -0.41 1.80 -26.85
C SER A 49 0.21 1.12 -25.61
N ALA A 50 1.28 0.32 -25.80
CA ALA A 50 1.97 -0.35 -24.72
C ALA A 50 2.58 0.63 -23.70
N TYR A 51 3.19 1.73 -24.18
CA TYR A 51 3.74 2.77 -23.31
C TYR A 51 2.64 3.42 -22.47
N TRP A 52 1.58 3.92 -23.12
CA TRP A 52 0.47 4.58 -22.43
C TRP A 52 -0.29 3.66 -21.49
N LYS A 53 -0.38 2.36 -21.80
CA LYS A 53 -0.92 1.36 -20.89
C LYS A 53 -0.07 1.21 -19.63
N SER A 54 1.25 1.18 -19.75
CA SER A 54 2.15 1.13 -18.59
C SER A 54 2.05 2.39 -17.73
N VAL A 55 2.00 3.57 -18.35
CA VAL A 55 1.79 4.85 -17.63
C VAL A 55 0.45 4.85 -16.88
N GLY A 56 -0.65 4.52 -17.57
CA GLY A 56 -1.98 4.46 -16.96
C GLY A 56 -2.09 3.41 -15.85
N ASN A 57 -1.40 2.26 -15.99
CA ASN A 57 -1.34 1.25 -14.93
C ASN A 57 -0.59 1.78 -13.69
N ALA A 58 0.54 2.48 -13.87
CA ALA A 58 1.28 3.06 -12.77
C ALA A 58 0.44 4.10 -12.01
N GLU A 59 -0.28 4.96 -12.74
CA GLU A 59 -1.23 5.94 -12.19
C GLU A 59 -2.40 5.28 -11.44
N PHE A 60 -2.95 4.21 -12.01
CA PHE A 60 -4.01 3.44 -11.36
C PHE A 60 -3.52 2.81 -10.05
N TYR A 61 -2.37 2.12 -10.06
CA TYR A 61 -1.85 1.46 -8.88
C TYR A 61 -1.46 2.45 -7.77
N ILE A 62 -0.90 3.61 -8.11
CA ILE A 62 -0.57 4.62 -7.08
C ILE A 62 -1.83 5.18 -6.41
N LYS A 63 -2.92 5.37 -7.16
CA LYS A 63 -4.22 5.79 -6.61
C LYS A 63 -4.77 4.75 -5.63
N GLU A 64 -4.75 3.47 -6.01
CA GLU A 64 -5.19 2.36 -5.16
C GLU A 64 -4.35 2.24 -3.88
N ILE A 65 -3.02 2.45 -3.98
CA ILE A 65 -2.12 2.48 -2.82
C ILE A 65 -2.56 3.57 -1.84
N TYR A 66 -2.77 4.81 -2.31
CA TYR A 66 -3.17 5.91 -1.41
C TYR A 66 -4.54 5.70 -0.77
N GLN A 67 -5.51 5.12 -1.49
CA GLN A 67 -6.81 4.79 -0.91
C GLN A 67 -6.70 3.78 0.24
N LYS A 68 -5.86 2.75 0.06
CA LYS A 68 -5.61 1.74 1.10
C LYS A 68 -4.79 2.30 2.27
N LEU A 69 -3.84 3.20 2.01
CA LEU A 69 -3.12 3.92 3.07
C LEU A 69 -4.06 4.80 3.90
N SER A 70 -5.02 5.48 3.28
CA SER A 70 -6.07 6.23 3.98
C SER A 70 -6.92 5.31 4.86
N THR A 71 -7.22 4.10 4.39
CA THR A 71 -7.92 3.08 5.19
C THR A 71 -7.07 2.64 6.40
N LEU A 72 -5.76 2.44 6.22
CA LEU A 72 -4.85 2.14 7.34
C LEU A 72 -4.82 3.27 8.38
N ALA A 73 -4.80 4.53 7.93
CA ALA A 73 -4.82 5.70 8.81
C ALA A 73 -6.11 5.77 9.62
N GLU A 74 -7.27 5.46 9.01
CA GLU A 74 -8.54 5.44 9.74
C GLU A 74 -8.59 4.31 10.77
N ILE A 75 -8.07 3.13 10.44
CA ILE A 75 -7.93 2.04 11.42
C ILE A 75 -6.97 2.45 12.55
N ASP A 76 -5.91 3.19 12.24
CA ASP A 76 -4.97 3.69 13.24
C ASP A 76 -5.60 4.75 14.15
N ARG A 77 -6.41 5.64 13.58
CA ARG A 77 -7.16 6.65 14.35
C ARG A 77 -8.13 6.01 15.35
N LEU A 78 -8.76 4.90 14.97
CA LEU A 78 -9.76 4.22 15.79
C LEU A 78 -9.15 3.26 16.82
N PHE A 79 -8.04 2.61 16.50
CA PHE A 79 -7.51 1.49 17.28
C PHE A 79 -6.03 1.62 17.65
N HIS A 80 -5.35 2.70 17.25
CA HIS A 80 -3.96 3.01 17.58
C HIS A 80 -3.00 1.84 17.32
N TRP A 81 -3.19 1.09 16.22
CA TRP A 81 -2.41 -0.13 15.99
C TRP A 81 -0.93 0.16 15.77
N SER A 82 -0.58 1.33 15.25
CA SER A 82 0.81 1.72 15.00
C SER A 82 1.61 1.98 16.27
N ASP A 83 0.96 2.30 17.39
CA ASP A 83 1.58 2.42 18.72
C ASP A 83 1.87 1.04 19.35
N HIS A 84 1.15 0.02 18.88
CA HIS A 84 1.15 -1.33 19.46
C HIS A 84 1.97 -2.34 18.65
N LEU A 85 2.89 -1.90 17.78
CA LEU A 85 3.68 -2.78 16.90
C LEU A 85 4.53 -3.83 17.63
N HIS A 86 4.78 -3.65 18.93
CA HIS A 86 5.45 -4.62 19.78
C HIS A 86 4.62 -5.89 20.06
N GLN A 87 3.29 -5.82 19.89
CA GLN A 87 2.39 -6.95 20.12
C GLN A 87 2.61 -8.07 19.11
N GLU A 88 2.55 -9.33 19.57
CA GLU A 88 2.81 -10.51 18.74
C GLU A 88 1.94 -10.57 17.48
N GLN A 89 0.65 -10.25 17.63
CA GLN A 89 -0.32 -10.23 16.54
C GLN A 89 -0.02 -9.20 15.44
N LEU A 90 0.78 -8.18 15.73
CA LEU A 90 1.21 -7.11 14.81
C LEU A 90 2.63 -7.31 14.27
N LYS A 91 3.38 -8.32 14.73
CA LYS A 91 4.74 -8.61 14.21
C LYS A 91 4.78 -8.83 12.69
N PHE A 92 3.66 -9.22 12.06
CA PHE A 92 3.59 -9.37 10.60
C PHE A 92 3.91 -8.06 9.85
N VAL A 93 3.68 -6.90 10.45
CA VAL A 93 3.96 -5.58 9.85
C VAL A 93 5.43 -5.46 9.45
N SER A 94 6.35 -6.05 10.24
CA SER A 94 7.78 -6.07 9.94
C SER A 94 8.14 -6.75 8.61
N LYS A 95 7.26 -7.61 8.07
CA LYS A 95 7.45 -8.25 6.75
C LYS A 95 7.20 -7.30 5.58
N TYR A 96 6.63 -6.12 5.85
CA TYR A 96 6.22 -5.14 4.85
C TYR A 96 6.87 -3.77 5.09
N PRO A 97 8.21 -3.68 5.13
CA PRO A 97 8.92 -2.44 5.49
C PRO A 97 8.60 -1.28 4.55
N LYS A 98 8.49 -1.54 3.24
CA LYS A 98 8.13 -0.53 2.22
C LYS A 98 6.73 0.06 2.45
N VAL A 99 5.78 -0.77 2.88
CA VAL A 99 4.41 -0.33 3.20
C VAL A 99 4.44 0.59 4.42
N MET A 100 5.17 0.22 5.47
CA MET A 100 5.31 1.05 6.68
C MET A 100 6.01 2.38 6.42
N GLU A 101 7.06 2.37 5.63
CA GLU A 101 7.75 3.60 5.23
C GLU A 101 6.80 4.54 4.49
N LYS A 102 6.08 4.02 3.49
CA LYS A 102 5.10 4.79 2.72
C LYS A 102 3.96 5.31 3.61
N TYR A 103 3.46 4.48 4.53
CA TYR A 103 2.45 4.89 5.51
C TYR A 103 2.92 6.07 6.36
N ARG A 104 4.12 5.99 6.95
CA ARG A 104 4.69 7.07 7.77
C ARG A 104 4.86 8.37 6.98
N GLN A 105 5.40 8.30 5.76
CA GLN A 105 5.55 9.48 4.90
C GLN A 105 4.21 10.16 4.60
N THR A 106 3.16 9.36 4.37
CA THR A 106 1.83 9.87 4.00
C THR A 106 1.07 10.41 5.21
N ASN A 107 1.24 9.78 6.38
CA ASN A 107 0.51 10.15 7.60
C ASN A 107 1.13 11.37 8.30
N ILE A 108 2.45 11.58 8.19
CA ILE A 108 3.13 12.77 8.74
C ILE A 108 2.78 14.04 7.95
N ALA A 109 2.50 13.91 6.64
CA ALA A 109 2.15 15.05 5.80
C ALA A 109 0.68 15.52 5.97
N GLY A 110 -0.11 14.83 6.78
CA GLY A 110 -1.53 15.14 7.04
C GLY A 110 -1.83 15.71 8.44
N GLN A 111 -0.80 15.95 9.25
CA GLN A 111 -0.85 16.70 10.52
C GLN A 111 -0.18 18.06 10.34
#